data_AF-A0A1Q4VUY1-F1
#
_entry.id   AF-A0A1Q4VUY1-F1
#
_cell.length_a   1.000
_cell.length_b   1.000
_cell.length_c   1.000
_cell.angle_alpha   90.00
_cell.angle_beta   90.00
_cell.angle_gamma   90.00
#
_symmetry.space_group_name_H-M   'P 1'
#
loop_
_entity.id
_entity.type
_entity.pdbx_description
1 polymer ?
#
loop_
_entity_poly.entity_id
_entity_poly.type
_entity_poly.pdbx_seq_one_letter_code
_entity_poly.pdbx_strand_id
1 'polypeptide(L)' 'MAGRHRRPPQPELPPDSDGRLRAIAEQRAVVEDGIAVSDGSGVPYLYRTVYEPDGTVRQTLVRIDTGPL' A
#
# COMPACT_ATOMS: atom_id res chain seq x y z
N MET A 1 -14.17 -7.35 42.56
CA MET A 1 -14.61 -7.53 41.16
C MET A 1 -13.45 -7.14 40.26
N ALA A 2 -12.80 -8.11 39.60
CA ALA A 2 -11.75 -7.80 38.64
C ALA A 2 -12.40 -7.22 37.37
N GLY A 3 -12.11 -5.96 37.06
CA GLY A 3 -12.57 -5.31 35.84
C GLY A 3 -12.08 -6.10 34.64
N ARG A 4 -13.00 -6.61 33.82
CA ARG A 4 -12.66 -7.19 32.52
C ARG A 4 -12.15 -6.07 31.63
N HIS A 5 -10.83 -5.86 31.62
CA HIS A 5 -10.19 -5.05 30.59
C HIS A 5 -10.54 -5.68 29.23
N ARG A 6 -11.34 -4.95 28.42
CA ARG A 6 -11.69 -5.38 27.08
C ARG A 6 -10.41 -5.45 26.26
N ARG A 7 -10.14 -6.58 25.62
CA ARG A 7 -9.02 -6.68 24.66
C ARG A 7 -9.28 -5.67 23.52
N PRO A 8 -8.29 -4.85 23.14
CA PRO A 8 -8.42 -3.98 21.97
C PRO A 8 -8.76 -4.80 20.72
N PRO A 9 -9.46 -4.20 19.73
CA PRO A 9 -9.66 -4.85 18.44
C PRO A 9 -8.31 -5.20 17.83
N GLN A 10 -8.24 -6.36 17.18
CA GLN A 10 -7.03 -6.77 16.48
C GLN A 10 -6.83 -5.83 15.29
N PRO A 11 -5.62 -5.29 15.07
CA PRO A 11 -5.35 -4.47 13.90
C PRO A 11 -5.51 -5.32 12.63
N GLU A 12 -6.19 -4.77 11.63
CA GLU A 12 -6.22 -5.35 10.30
C GLU A 12 -4.87 -5.13 9.63
N LEU A 13 -4.20 -6.23 9.32
CA LEU A 13 -2.94 -6.22 8.60
C LEU A 13 -3.21 -6.35 7.10
N PRO A 14 -2.43 -5.68 6.24
CA PRO A 14 -2.48 -5.91 4.80
C PRO A 14 -2.31 -7.40 4.46
N PRO A 15 -2.97 -7.89 3.39
CA PRO A 15 -2.97 -9.31 3.03
C PRO A 15 -1.58 -9.89 2.71
N ASP A 16 -0.59 -9.04 2.41
CA ASP A 16 0.81 -9.44 2.13
C ASP A 16 1.80 -8.89 3.19
N SER A 17 1.38 -8.84 4.45
CA SER A 17 2.22 -8.30 5.53
C SER A 17 3.50 -9.11 5.74
N ASP A 18 3.44 -10.44 5.64
CA ASP A 18 4.59 -11.33 5.84
C ASP A 18 5.66 -11.12 4.76
N GLY A 19 5.24 -10.97 3.49
CA GLY A 19 6.14 -10.70 2.37
C GLY A 19 6.89 -9.38 2.52
N ARG A 20 6.19 -8.34 2.96
CA ARG A 20 6.76 -7.02 3.24
C ARG A 20 7.75 -7.05 4.40
N LEU A 21 7.39 -7.70 5.50
CA LEU A 21 8.28 -7.85 6.66
C LEU A 21 9.56 -8.59 6.28
N ARG A 22 9.45 -9.62 5.42
CA ARG A 22 10.62 -10.33 4.89
C ARG A 22 11.50 -9.45 4.03
N ALA A 23 10.93 -8.64 3.14
CA ALA A 23 11.70 -7.71 2.31
C ALA A 23 12.47 -6.70 3.17
N ILE A 24 11.86 -6.17 4.24
CA ILE A 24 12.51 -5.28 5.20
C ILE A 24 13.69 -5.99 5.90
N ALA A 25 13.48 -7.22 6.38
CA ALA A 25 14.52 -8.01 7.03
C ALA A 25 15.72 -8.30 6.10
N GLU A 26 15.44 -8.48 4.80
CA GLU A 26 16.44 -8.75 3.76
C GLU A 26 17.03 -7.47 3.14
N GLN A 27 16.69 -6.28 3.66
CA GLN A 27 17.13 -4.99 3.11
C GLN A 27 16.81 -4.86 1.61
N ARG A 28 15.62 -5.32 1.20
CA ARG A 28 15.11 -5.21 -0.16
C ARG A 28 13.98 -4.19 -0.21
N ALA A 29 13.89 -3.50 -1.35
CA ALA A 29 12.80 -2.57 -1.59
C ALA A 29 11.44 -3.29 -1.61
N VAL A 30 10.42 -2.66 -1.04
CA VAL A 30 9.02 -3.08 -1.16
C VAL A 30 8.37 -2.25 -2.27
N VAL A 31 7.71 -2.92 -3.21
CA VAL A 31 7.00 -2.26 -4.30
C VAL A 31 5.50 -2.49 -4.11
N GLU A 32 4.73 -1.41 -4.18
CA GLU A 32 3.28 -1.44 -4.28
C GLU A 32 2.89 -0.84 -5.62
N ASP A 33 2.11 -1.58 -6.41
CA ASP A 33 1.56 -1.13 -7.68
C ASP A 33 0.06 -1.38 -7.73
N GLY A 34 -0.62 -0.61 -8.57
CA GLY A 34 -2.05 -0.78 -8.75
C GLY A 34 -2.67 0.31 -9.61
N ILE A 35 -4.00 0.26 -9.67
CA ILE A 35 -4.81 1.24 -10.37
C ILE A 35 -5.59 2.04 -9.32
N ALA A 36 -5.46 3.35 -9.38
CA ALA A 36 -6.27 4.27 -8.59
C ALA A 36 -7.23 5.02 -9.50
N VAL A 37 -8.50 5.10 -9.11
CA VAL A 37 -9.47 5.99 -9.74
C VAL A 37 -9.70 7.13 -8.76
N SER A 38 -9.39 8.35 -9.17
CA SER A 38 -9.62 9.52 -8.32
C SER A 38 -11.10 9.89 -8.32
N ASP A 39 -11.67 9.98 -7.12
CA ASP A 39 -13.02 10.45 -6.88
C ASP A 39 -13.23 11.81 -7.57
N GLY A 40 -14.13 11.85 -8.56
CA GLY A 40 -14.49 13.07 -9.29
C GLY A 40 -13.97 13.20 -10.72
N SER A 41 -12.91 12.48 -11.11
CA SER A 41 -12.43 12.52 -12.50
C SER A 41 -12.87 11.30 -13.32
N GLY A 42 -13.09 10.15 -12.68
CA GLY A 42 -13.33 8.88 -13.36
C GLY A 42 -12.14 8.37 -14.18
N VAL A 43 -11.02 9.12 -14.19
CA VAL A 43 -9.81 8.78 -14.94
C VAL A 43 -8.99 7.79 -14.10
N PRO A 44 -8.65 6.61 -14.64
CA PRO A 44 -7.79 5.67 -13.95
C PRO A 44 -6.31 6.08 -14.10
N TYR A 45 -5.54 5.84 -13.04
CA TYR A 45 -4.11 6.05 -12.98
C TYR A 45 -3.41 4.76 -12.55
N LEU A 46 -2.31 4.40 -13.21
CA LEU A 46 -1.36 3.44 -12.67
C LEU A 46 -0.52 4.14 -11.61
N TYR A 47 -0.50 3.60 -10.40
CA TYR A 47 0.42 4.05 -9.36
C TYR A 47 1.50 3.00 -9.12
N ARG A 48 2.68 3.48 -8.73
CA ARG A 48 3.75 2.66 -8.20
C ARG A 48 4.42 3.41 -7.05
N THR A 49 4.44 2.79 -5.88
CA THR A 49 5.20 3.24 -4.71
C THR A 49 6.34 2.26 -4.45
N VAL A 50 7.55 2.78 -4.32
CA VAL A 50 8.74 2.01 -3.94
C VAL A 50 9.23 2.52 -2.60
N TYR A 51 9.27 1.62 -1.61
CA TYR A 51 9.84 1.84 -0.29
C TYR A 51 11.24 1.24 -0.26
N GLU A 52 12.25 2.10 -0.27
CA GLU A 52 13.66 1.69 -0.26
C GLU A 52 14.11 1.33 1.17
N PRO A 53 15.13 0.48 1.34
CA PRO A 53 15.65 0.11 2.66
C PRO A 53 16.22 1.27 3.48
N ASP A 54 16.67 2.33 2.79
CA ASP A 54 17.19 3.56 3.42
C ASP A 54 16.08 4.49 3.95
N GLY A 55 14.81 4.08 3.82
CA GLY A 55 13.64 4.86 4.21
C GLY A 55 13.14 5.83 3.14
N THR A 56 13.81 5.91 1.99
CA THR A 56 13.34 6.72 0.87
C THR A 56 12.07 6.13 0.28
N VAL A 57 11.10 6.99 -0.03
CA VAL A 57 9.87 6.60 -0.72
C VAL A 57 9.81 7.30 -2.07
N ARG A 58 9.63 6.51 -3.14
CA ARG A 58 9.45 7.03 -4.50
C ARG A 58 8.05 6.70 -4.97
N GLN A 59 7.30 7.71 -5.36
CA GLN A 59 5.95 7.56 -5.88
C GLN A 59 5.90 8.00 -7.34
N THR A 60 5.33 7.15 -8.18
CA THR A 60 5.06 7.44 -9.59
C THR A 60 3.59 7.24 -9.86
N LEU A 61 2.99 8.20 -10.58
CA LEU A 61 1.61 8.15 -11.00
C LEU A 61 1.55 8.42 -12.52
N VAL A 62 0.95 7.50 -13.26
CA VAL A 62 0.80 7.60 -14.72
C VAL A 62 -0.69 7.55 -15.04
N ARG A 63 -1.17 8.58 -15.72
CA ARG A 63 -2.55 8.61 -16.22
C ARG A 63 -2.72 7.52 -17.29
N ILE A 64 -3.77 6.73 -17.19
CA ILE A 64 -4.15 5.78 -18.24
C ILE A 64 -5.07 6.52 -19.21
N ASP A 65 -4.61 6.67 -20.45
CA ASP A 65 -5.46 7.19 -21.53
C ASP A 65 -6.39 6.08 -22.01
N THR A 66 -7.62 6.11 -21.52
CA THR A 66 -8.71 5.32 -22.10
C THR A 66 -9.16 6.07 -23.36
N GLY A 67 -8.84 5.53 -24.55
CA GLY A 67 -9.42 6.02 -25.80
C GLY A 67 -10.95 6.03 -25.75
N PRO A 68 -11.64 6.67 -26.72
CA PRO A 68 -13.10 6.60 -26.77
C PRO A 68 -13.54 5.13 -26.84
N LEU A 69 -14.44 4.75 -25.92
CA LEU A 69 -15.12 3.45 -25.90
C LEU A 69 -16.01 3.28 -27.13
#